data_AF-A0A554XA93-F1
#
_entry.id   AF-A0A554XA93-F1
#
_cell.length_a   1.000
_cell.length_b   1.000
_cell.length_c   1.000
_cell.angle_alpha   90.00
_cell.angle_beta   90.00
_cell.angle_gamma   90.00
#
_symmetry.space_group_name_H-M   'P 1'
#
loop_
_entity.id
_entity.type
_entity.pdbx_description
1 polymer ?
#
loop_
_entity_poly.entity_id
_entity_poly.type
_entity_poly.pdbx_seq_one_letter_code
_entity_poly.pdbx_strand_id
1 'polypeptide(L)'
;MDFIAKLAALVPPPRAHLTRFHGVFAPNANLRAQLTPSGRGKRPASDAVPVDVSAHDEPRSPEQKRRAMSWAQRLKRVFSIDVTTCAHCGGAVRIVASIEDPKAIRAILAHFEKHGALEQAHYRPAARAPPPAA
;
A
#
# COMPACT_ATOMS: atom_id res chain seq x y z
N MET A 1 -33.39 -41.82 14.05
CA MET A 1 -32.35 -41.02 13.35
C MET A 1 -32.40 -39.54 13.75
N ASP A 2 -33.22 -39.18 14.73
CA ASP A 2 -33.57 -37.78 15.03
C ASP A 2 -32.48 -37.00 15.75
N PHE A 3 -31.59 -37.70 16.47
CA PHE A 3 -30.45 -37.07 17.13
C PHE A 3 -29.46 -36.47 16.11
N ILE A 4 -29.11 -37.22 15.08
CA ILE A 4 -28.21 -36.76 14.01
C ILE A 4 -28.84 -35.60 13.22
N ALA A 5 -30.16 -35.67 12.96
CA ALA A 5 -30.88 -34.59 12.28
C ALA A 5 -30.89 -33.28 13.11
N LYS A 6 -31.09 -33.38 14.43
CA LYS A 6 -31.04 -32.22 15.34
C LYS A 6 -29.63 -31.62 15.45
N LEU A 7 -28.59 -32.46 15.39
CA LEU A 7 -27.19 -32.02 15.45
C LEU A 7 -26.77 -31.33 14.14
N ALA A 8 -27.22 -31.84 13.00
CA ALA A 8 -26.98 -31.22 11.69
C ALA A 8 -27.65 -29.84 11.54
N ALA A 9 -28.80 -29.61 12.19
CA ALA A 9 -29.50 -28.32 12.15
C ALA A 9 -28.72 -27.16 12.81
N LEU A 10 -27.73 -27.46 13.66
CA LEU A 10 -26.86 -26.46 14.26
C LEU A 10 -25.74 -26.01 13.33
N VAL A 11 -25.44 -26.77 12.28
CA VAL A 11 -24.39 -26.43 11.31
C VAL A 11 -24.98 -25.44 10.29
N PRO A 12 -24.46 -24.20 10.22
CA PRO A 12 -24.94 -23.24 9.25
C PRO A 12 -24.73 -23.75 7.82
N PRO A 13 -25.61 -23.40 6.88
CA PRO A 13 -25.49 -23.85 5.51
C PRO A 13 -24.14 -23.44 4.92
N PRO A 14 -23.53 -24.28 4.07
CA PRO A 14 -22.24 -23.97 3.48
C PRO A 14 -22.31 -22.64 2.72
N ARG A 15 -21.27 -21.80 2.92
CA ARG A 15 -21.16 -20.43 2.37
C ARG A 15 -22.08 -19.38 3.02
N ALA A 16 -22.75 -19.71 4.12
CA ALA A 16 -23.41 -18.68 4.94
C ALA A 16 -22.37 -17.79 5.64
N HIS A 17 -22.54 -16.47 5.55
CA HIS A 17 -21.66 -15.53 6.24
C HIS A 17 -21.99 -15.52 7.74
N LEU A 18 -21.09 -16.11 8.55
CA LEU A 18 -21.30 -16.25 9.99
C LEU A 18 -21.11 -14.94 10.76
N THR A 19 -20.28 -14.03 10.24
CA THR A 19 -19.95 -12.76 10.90
C THR A 19 -20.87 -11.64 10.42
N ARG A 20 -21.99 -11.38 11.08
CA ARG A 20 -22.82 -10.23 10.69
C ARG A 20 -22.23 -8.94 11.24
N PHE A 21 -21.80 -8.05 10.34
CA PHE A 21 -21.35 -6.72 10.71
C PHE A 21 -22.55 -5.77 10.82
N HIS A 22 -22.62 -5.04 11.93
CA HIS A 22 -23.68 -4.07 12.22
C HIS A 22 -23.10 -2.66 12.41
N GLY A 23 -23.94 -1.65 12.31
CA GLY A 23 -23.57 -0.24 12.47
C GLY A 23 -23.40 0.51 11.16
N VAL A 24 -23.29 1.84 11.26
CA VAL A 24 -23.32 2.77 10.11
C VAL A 24 -22.13 2.62 9.14
N PHE A 25 -21.03 2.01 9.59
CA PHE A 25 -19.86 1.68 8.77
C PHE A 25 -19.82 0.23 8.28
N ALA A 26 -20.82 -0.60 8.62
CA ALA A 26 -20.88 -2.00 8.21
C ALA A 26 -20.94 -2.13 6.68
N PRO A 27 -20.40 -3.20 6.08
CA PRO A 27 -20.22 -3.30 4.63
C PRO A 27 -21.47 -3.01 3.80
N ASN A 28 -22.64 -3.43 4.29
CA ASN A 28 -23.95 -3.30 3.64
C ASN A 28 -24.83 -2.17 4.24
N ALA A 29 -24.30 -1.28 5.07
CA ALA A 29 -25.11 -0.18 5.62
C ALA A 29 -25.40 0.89 4.56
N ASN A 30 -26.68 1.26 4.39
CA ASN A 30 -27.13 2.22 3.37
C ASN A 30 -26.47 3.60 3.51
N LEU A 31 -26.22 4.04 4.75
CA LEU A 31 -25.62 5.35 5.05
C LEU A 31 -24.08 5.34 4.88
N ARG A 32 -23.44 4.18 4.73
CA ARG A 32 -21.97 4.07 4.69
C ARG A 32 -21.36 4.91 3.56
N ALA A 33 -22.02 4.95 2.40
CA ALA A 33 -21.56 5.70 1.24
C ALA A 33 -21.53 7.21 1.49
N GLN A 34 -22.48 7.72 2.30
CA GLN A 34 -22.59 9.14 2.65
C GLN A 34 -21.60 9.52 3.75
N LEU A 35 -21.28 8.59 4.65
CA LEU A 35 -20.41 8.83 5.81
C LEU A 35 -18.93 8.56 5.53
N THR A 36 -18.60 7.80 4.49
CA THR A 36 -17.20 7.51 4.16
C THR A 36 -16.67 8.56 3.18
N PRO A 37 -15.59 9.31 3.50
CA PRO A 37 -15.04 10.36 2.61
C PRO A 37 -14.65 9.86 1.21
N SER A 38 -14.39 8.56 1.06
CA SER A 38 -14.09 7.96 -0.24
C SER A 38 -15.30 7.44 -1.00
N GLY A 39 -16.54 7.62 -0.52
CA GLY A 39 -17.74 7.06 -1.17
C GLY A 39 -17.82 5.53 -1.11
N ARG A 40 -17.04 4.89 -0.22
CA ARG A 40 -17.00 3.43 -0.10
C ARG A 40 -18.34 2.91 0.40
N GLY A 41 -18.89 1.91 -0.28
CA GLY A 41 -20.24 1.41 -0.02
C GLY A 41 -21.31 2.00 -0.93
N LYS A 42 -20.95 2.90 -1.86
CA LYS A 42 -21.83 3.28 -2.97
C LYS A 42 -22.15 2.03 -3.79
N ARG A 43 -23.40 1.57 -3.74
CA ARG A 43 -23.88 0.51 -4.63
C ARG A 43 -23.80 1.04 -6.07
N PRO A 44 -23.28 0.26 -7.04
CA PRO A 44 -23.44 0.62 -8.43
C PRO A 44 -24.94 0.75 -8.70
N ALA A 45 -25.37 1.91 -9.18
CA ALA A 45 -26.69 2.02 -9.79
C ALA A 45 -26.65 1.12 -11.03
N SER A 46 -27.67 0.28 -11.22
CA SER A 46 -27.79 -0.58 -12.40
C SER A 46 -27.87 0.20 -13.72
N ASP A 47 -27.99 1.53 -13.68
CA ASP A 47 -28.25 2.37 -14.85
C ASP A 47 -27.42 3.67 -14.82
N ALA A 48 -26.10 3.57 -14.72
CA ALA A 48 -25.22 4.72 -14.86
C ALA A 48 -24.41 4.63 -16.17
N VAL A 49 -24.88 5.35 -17.19
CA VAL A 49 -24.15 5.63 -18.43
C VAL A 49 -22.87 6.41 -18.06
N PRO A 50 -21.68 6.01 -18.56
CA PRO A 50 -20.46 6.76 -18.28
C PRO A 50 -20.46 8.05 -19.10
N VAL A 51 -20.44 9.19 -18.42
CA VAL A 51 -20.25 10.49 -19.06
C VAL A 51 -18.76 10.68 -19.29
N ASP A 52 -18.40 10.83 -20.57
CA ASP A 52 -17.12 11.30 -21.07
C ASP A 52 -16.75 12.63 -20.39
N VAL A 53 -15.54 12.68 -19.81
CA VAL A 53 -14.78 13.92 -19.74
C VAL A 53 -13.33 13.60 -20.10
N SER A 54 -12.89 14.09 -21.25
CA SER A 54 -11.53 13.96 -21.74
C SER A 54 -10.53 14.94 -21.11
N ALA A 55 -9.33 14.41 -20.85
CA ALA A 55 -8.00 14.99 -21.01
C ALA A 55 -7.62 16.29 -20.25
N HIS A 56 -7.01 16.08 -19.07
CA HIS A 56 -5.70 16.57 -18.60
C HIS A 56 -5.80 16.94 -17.10
N ASP A 57 -5.22 16.07 -16.26
CA ASP A 57 -5.35 16.03 -14.79
C ASP A 57 -6.76 15.71 -14.25
N GLU A 58 -7.25 14.52 -14.62
CA GLU A 58 -8.44 13.92 -14.00
C GLU A 58 -8.27 13.82 -12.47
N PRO A 59 -9.22 14.31 -11.65
CA PRO A 59 -9.22 14.10 -10.21
C PRO A 59 -9.49 12.61 -9.94
N ARG A 60 -8.42 11.81 -9.96
CA ARG A 60 -8.48 10.38 -9.65
C ARG A 60 -9.31 10.17 -8.39
N SER A 61 -10.34 9.33 -8.47
CA SER A 61 -11.14 8.93 -7.31
C SER A 61 -10.19 8.45 -6.19
N PRO A 62 -10.52 8.68 -4.91
CA PRO A 62 -9.77 8.10 -3.80
C PRO A 62 -9.53 6.58 -3.95
N GLU A 63 -10.44 5.82 -4.57
CA GLU A 63 -10.19 4.41 -4.92
C GLU A 63 -9.07 4.25 -5.95
N GLN A 64 -9.07 5.05 -7.01
CA GLN A 64 -8.06 5.01 -8.08
C GLN A 64 -6.70 5.45 -7.54
N LYS A 65 -6.65 6.50 -6.70
CA LYS A 65 -5.44 6.92 -5.98
C LYS A 65 -4.90 5.81 -5.07
N ARG A 66 -5.78 5.09 -4.36
CA ARG A 66 -5.37 3.95 -3.50
C ARG A 66 -4.87 2.74 -4.30
N ARG A 67 -5.51 2.42 -5.43
CA ARG A 67 -5.05 1.36 -6.34
C ARG A 67 -3.71 1.71 -6.99
N ALA A 68 -3.48 2.99 -7.26
CA ALA A 68 -2.24 3.52 -7.81
C ALA A 68 -1.12 3.70 -6.77
N MET A 69 -1.36 3.47 -5.46
CA MET A 69 -0.30 3.63 -4.46
C MET A 69 0.81 2.59 -4.67
N SER A 70 2.02 3.08 -4.93
CA SER A 70 3.23 2.26 -4.95
C SER A 70 3.49 1.65 -3.57
N TRP A 71 4.31 0.59 -3.54
CA TRP A 71 4.74 -0.05 -2.28
C TRP A 71 5.33 0.98 -1.29
N ALA A 72 6.18 1.89 -1.76
CA ALA A 72 6.79 2.94 -0.94
C ALA A 72 5.75 3.92 -0.36
N GLN A 73 4.75 4.32 -1.16
CA GLN A 73 3.67 5.20 -0.68
C GLN A 73 2.82 4.52 0.41
N ARG A 74 2.66 3.20 0.33
CA ARG A 74 1.96 2.43 1.38
C ARG A 74 2.76 2.38 2.68
N LEU A 75 4.08 2.17 2.60
CA LEU A 75 4.96 2.22 3.77
C LEU A 75 4.86 3.57 4.49
N LYS A 76 4.95 4.68 3.75
CA LYS A 76 4.81 6.02 4.31
C LYS A 76 3.46 6.24 4.97
N ARG A 77 2.38 5.75 4.35
CA ARG A 77 1.02 5.95 4.85
C ARG A 77 0.68 5.10 6.08
N VAL A 78 1.13 3.84 6.11
CA VAL A 78 0.72 2.88 7.16
C VAL A 78 1.71 2.88 8.32
N PHE A 79 3.01 2.98 8.02
CA PHE A 79 4.07 2.85 9.01
C PHE A 79 4.84 4.15 9.25
N SER A 80 4.50 5.24 8.57
CA SER A 80 5.26 6.50 8.60
C SER A 80 6.74 6.35 8.18
N ILE A 81 7.05 5.34 7.36
CA ILE A 81 8.40 5.09 6.85
C ILE A 81 8.51 5.66 5.44
N ASP A 82 9.36 6.68 5.25
CA ASP A 82 9.66 7.24 3.94
C ASP A 82 10.96 6.68 3.37
N VAL A 83 10.84 5.77 2.40
CA VAL A 83 11.97 5.18 1.66
C VAL A 83 12.29 5.93 0.37
N THR A 84 11.58 7.03 0.08
CA THR A 84 11.76 7.86 -1.13
C THR A 84 12.55 9.13 -0.88
N THR A 85 12.87 9.43 0.38
CA THR A 85 13.68 10.58 0.78
C THR A 85 14.92 10.10 1.51
N CYS A 86 16.08 10.62 1.13
CA CYS A 86 17.33 10.37 1.85
C CYS A 86 17.30 11.04 3.22
N ALA A 87 17.59 10.28 4.28
CA ALA A 87 17.64 10.79 5.66
C ALA A 87 18.74 11.86 5.89
N HIS A 88 19.76 11.92 5.04
CA HIS A 88 20.91 12.82 5.23
C HIS A 88 20.80 14.12 4.44
N CYS A 89 20.46 14.05 3.14
CA CYS A 89 20.42 15.23 2.28
C CYS A 89 18.99 15.68 1.94
N GLY A 90 17.96 14.95 2.35
CA GLY A 90 16.56 15.23 1.98
C GLY A 90 16.26 15.04 0.49
N GLY A 91 17.23 14.57 -0.31
CA GLY A 91 17.06 14.34 -1.74
C GLY A 91 16.14 13.16 -2.04
N ALA A 92 15.49 13.20 -3.21
CA ALA A 92 14.69 12.09 -3.69
C ALA A 92 15.58 10.88 -4.03
N VAL A 93 15.18 9.70 -3.57
CA VAL A 93 15.83 8.42 -3.86
C VAL A 93 14.86 7.47 -4.57
N ARG A 94 15.41 6.59 -5.42
CA ARG A 94 14.64 5.58 -6.15
C ARG A 94 15.11 4.20 -5.73
N ILE A 95 14.15 3.31 -5.48
CA ILE A 95 14.42 1.89 -5.21
C ILE A 95 14.89 1.24 -6.51
N VAL A 96 16.07 0.63 -6.48
CA VAL A 96 16.69 -0.04 -7.64
C VAL A 96 16.48 -1.56 -7.59
N ALA A 97 16.53 -2.15 -6.40
CA ALA A 97 16.31 -3.58 -6.20
C ALA A 97 15.72 -3.85 -4.80
N SER A 98 14.97 -4.95 -4.68
CA SER A 98 14.59 -5.57 -3.41
C SER A 98 15.41 -6.84 -3.25
N ILE A 99 16.10 -7.01 -2.12
CA ILE A 99 16.95 -8.18 -1.85
C ILE A 99 16.31 -8.93 -0.69
N GLU A 100 15.85 -10.15 -0.95
CA GLU A 100 15.12 -10.97 0.03
C GLU A 100 15.92 -12.19 0.51
N ASP A 101 17.00 -12.57 -0.21
CA ASP A 101 17.83 -13.73 0.16
C ASP A 101 18.70 -13.41 1.40
N PRO A 102 18.56 -14.15 2.52
CA PRO A 102 19.35 -13.91 3.73
C PRO A 102 20.85 -14.07 3.54
N LYS A 103 21.31 -14.92 2.61
CA LYS A 103 22.75 -15.08 2.37
C LYS A 103 23.32 -13.85 1.67
N ALA A 104 22.64 -13.36 0.63
CA ALA A 104 23.00 -12.12 -0.06
C ALA A 104 22.99 -10.91 0.88
N ILE A 105 21.96 -10.76 1.72
CA ILE A 105 21.86 -9.68 2.71
C ILE A 105 23.09 -9.69 3.64
N ARG A 106 23.42 -10.85 4.22
CA ARG A 106 24.58 -10.98 5.11
C ARG A 106 25.90 -10.68 4.41
N ALA A 107 26.08 -11.14 3.18
CA ALA A 107 27.29 -10.88 2.41
C ALA A 107 27.47 -9.38 2.13
N ILE A 108 26.39 -8.68 1.78
CA ILE A 108 26.39 -7.23 1.53
C ILE A 108 26.71 -6.46 2.82
N LEU A 109 26.04 -6.79 3.93
CA LEU A 109 26.26 -6.12 5.21
C LEU A 109 27.69 -6.36 5.72
N ALA A 110 28.20 -7.59 5.62
CA ALA A 110 29.58 -7.90 6.01
C ALA A 110 30.62 -7.20 5.13
N HIS A 111 30.33 -6.99 3.84
CA HIS A 111 31.18 -6.19 2.96
C HIS A 111 31.24 -4.73 3.44
N PHE A 112 30.10 -4.13 3.77
CA PHE A 112 30.05 -2.75 4.28
C PHE A 112 30.78 -2.58 5.61
N GLU A 113 30.63 -3.51 6.54
CA GLU A 113 31.35 -3.50 7.81
C GLU A 113 32.88 -3.56 7.61
N LYS A 114 33.36 -4.45 6.72
CA LYS A 114 34.80 -4.55 6.39
C LYS A 114 35.37 -3.27 5.79
N HIS A 115 34.57 -2.52 5.06
CA HIS A 115 34.96 -1.25 4.45
C HIS A 115 34.66 -0.02 5.33
N GLY A 116 34.24 -0.22 6.58
CA GLY A 116 33.94 0.87 7.52
C GLY A 116 32.70 1.68 7.16
N ALA A 117 31.83 1.16 6.28
CA ALA A 117 30.60 1.79 5.88
C ALA A 117 29.46 1.31 6.79
N LEU A 118 29.29 1.91 7.98
CA LEU A 118 28.11 1.65 8.81
C LEU A 118 27.41 2.92 9.31
N GLU A 119 26.08 2.77 9.42
CA GLU A 119 24.99 3.64 9.85
C GLU A 119 24.83 5.04 9.23
N GLN A 120 25.90 5.76 8.88
CA GLN A 120 25.82 7.16 8.45
C GLN A 120 26.31 7.37 7.02
N ALA A 121 25.36 7.39 6.08
CA ALA A 121 25.39 8.20 4.85
C ALA A 121 26.48 8.05 3.77
N HIS A 122 27.52 7.24 3.90
CA HIS A 122 28.66 7.33 2.97
C HIS A 122 28.50 6.48 1.70
N TYR A 123 27.52 6.80 0.85
CA TYR A 123 27.41 6.21 -0.51
C TYR A 123 27.50 7.21 -1.66
N ARG A 124 27.71 8.51 -1.38
CA ARG A 124 28.10 9.45 -2.44
C ARG A 124 29.60 9.74 -2.37
N PRO A 125 30.37 9.42 -3.42
CA PRO A 125 31.69 9.99 -3.60
C PRO A 125 31.61 11.52 -3.53
N ALA A 126 32.67 12.18 -3.08
CA ALA A 126 32.79 13.63 -3.16
C ALA A 126 32.45 14.10 -4.59
N ALA A 127 31.71 15.21 -4.70
CA ALA A 127 31.36 15.79 -5.99
C ALA A 127 32.63 15.95 -6.84
N ARG A 128 32.60 15.45 -8.08
CA ARG A 128 33.71 15.62 -9.02
C ARG A 128 33.95 17.12 -9.20
N ALA A 129 35.19 17.56 -9.06
CA ALA A 129 35.56 18.96 -9.29
C ALA A 129 35.12 19.39 -10.71
N PRO A 130 34.73 20.67 -10.89
CA PRO A 130 34.42 21.20 -12.22
C PRO A 130 35.61 20.99 -13.17
N PRO A 131 35.37 20.77 -14.48
CA PRO A 131 36.45 20.60 -15.44
C PRO A 131 37.37 21.83 -15.42
N PRO A 132 38.70 21.65 -15.60
CA PRO A 132 39.60 22.79 -15.68
C PRO A 132 39.17 23.70 -16.83
N ALA A 133 39.13 25.01 -16.57
CA ALA A 133 38.88 25.99 -17.61
C ALA A 133 39.97 25.85 -18.68
N ALA A 134 39.53 25.83 -19.95
CA ALA A 134 40.40 25.77 -21.12
C ALA A 134 41.25 27.04 -21.26
#